data_AF-A0A2V9HTF3-F1
#
_entry.id   AF-A0A2V9HTF3-F1
#
_cell.length_a   1.000
_cell.length_b   1.000
_cell.length_c   1.000
_cell.angle_alpha   90.00
_cell.angle_beta   90.00
_cell.angle_gamma   90.00
#
_symmetry.space_group_name_H-M   'P 1'
#
loop_
_entity.id
_entity.type
_entity.pdbx_description
1 polymer ?
#
loop_
_entity_poly.entity_id
_entity_poly.type
_entity_poly.pdbx_seq_one_letter_code
_entity_poly.pdbx_strand_id
1 'polypeptide(L)'
;KRYSGAVHNRTTERYFVDKFPMFLFPGAFSSLVATFTFVDPGLGILDSFKTHLLAYGSLFEALPEVRLVYVSPRPTQFEPARKAFLSTASRPPKKDPGEEILRYFRLQKLWDERKYGKLTTDDIEFLHLSDKRYARHRCQRLYPSWRDGIVSDDFVRSEIRDLAPQRKVIFESELVDGQIGLFEAP
;
A
#
# COMPACT_ATOMS: atom_id res chain seq x y z
N LYS A 1 9.93 -1.21 -11.41
CA LYS A 1 11.42 -1.35 -11.54
C LYS A 1 11.84 -0.70 -12.86
N ARG A 2 13.01 -0.06 -12.91
CA ARG A 2 13.55 0.56 -14.13
C ARG A 2 14.40 -0.48 -14.86
N TYR A 3 14.04 -0.80 -16.10
CA TYR A 3 14.76 -1.78 -16.92
C TYR A 3 15.37 -1.08 -18.15
N SER A 4 16.61 -1.42 -18.45
CA SER A 4 17.30 -0.98 -19.66
C SER A 4 17.04 -2.00 -20.78
N GLY A 5 16.52 -1.53 -21.91
CA GLY A 5 16.36 -2.37 -23.10
C GLY A 5 17.67 -2.58 -23.86
N ALA A 6 17.69 -3.59 -24.74
CA ALA A 6 18.84 -3.88 -25.62
C ALA A 6 19.12 -2.75 -26.63
N VAL A 7 18.13 -1.90 -26.92
CA VAL A 7 18.30 -0.68 -27.72
C VAL A 7 18.78 0.43 -26.80
N HIS A 8 19.99 0.94 -27.07
CA HIS A 8 20.72 1.89 -26.22
C HIS A 8 19.86 3.06 -25.71
N ASN A 9 20.02 3.36 -24.43
CA ASN A 9 19.59 4.60 -23.74
C ASN A 9 18.09 4.86 -23.51
N ARG A 10 17.21 3.88 -23.71
CA ARG A 10 15.81 3.99 -23.23
C ARG A 10 15.57 3.09 -22.02
N THR A 11 15.43 3.70 -20.86
CA THR A 11 14.91 3.03 -19.66
C THR A 11 13.39 3.03 -19.71
N THR A 12 12.76 1.86 -19.61
CA THR A 12 11.30 1.75 -19.49
C THR A 12 10.94 1.40 -18.05
N GLU A 13 10.02 2.15 -17.47
CA GLU A 13 9.42 1.79 -16.20
C GLU A 13 8.41 0.68 -16.45
N ARG A 14 8.70 -0.50 -15.88
CA ARG A 14 7.79 -1.65 -15.96
C ARG A 14 7.23 -1.93 -14.58
N TYR A 15 5.91 -2.05 -14.54
CA TYR A 15 5.13 -2.51 -13.40
C TYR A 15 4.67 -3.95 -13.68
N PHE A 16 4.54 -4.76 -12.63
CA PHE A 16 3.97 -6.11 -12.73
C PHE A 16 4.66 -7.06 -13.71
N VAL A 17 5.99 -7.16 -13.61
CA VAL A 17 6.83 -7.89 -14.59
C VAL A 17 6.68 -9.41 -14.52
N ASP A 18 6.25 -9.94 -13.38
CA ASP A 18 5.97 -11.37 -13.20
C ASP A 18 4.74 -11.85 -13.97
N LYS A 19 3.85 -10.92 -14.37
CA LYS A 19 2.60 -11.19 -15.09
C LYS A 19 1.68 -12.15 -14.35
N PHE A 20 1.79 -12.25 -13.03
CA PHE A 20 0.81 -12.99 -12.26
C PHE A 20 -0.53 -12.27 -12.31
N PRO A 21 -1.66 -13.01 -12.34
CA PRO A 21 -2.97 -12.41 -12.25
C PRO A 21 -3.07 -11.46 -11.05
N MET A 22 -3.77 -10.35 -11.25
CA MET A 22 -4.23 -9.49 -10.17
C MET A 22 -5.67 -9.10 -10.49
N PHE A 23 -6.49 -9.03 -9.45
CA PHE A 23 -7.90 -8.70 -9.61
C PHE A 23 -8.38 -7.85 -8.45
N LEU A 24 -9.44 -7.09 -8.72
CA LEU A 24 -10.13 -6.28 -7.73
C LEU A 24 -11.34 -7.07 -7.24
N PHE A 25 -11.43 -7.29 -5.94
CA PHE A 25 -12.59 -7.94 -5.32
C PHE A 25 -13.25 -6.98 -4.33
N PRO A 26 -14.59 -6.97 -4.19
CA PRO A 26 -15.26 -6.18 -3.17
C PRO A 26 -14.74 -6.57 -1.78
N GLY A 27 -14.13 -5.62 -1.07
CA GLY A 27 -13.72 -5.78 0.32
C GLY A 27 -14.90 -5.73 1.28
N ALA A 28 -14.63 -6.01 2.56
CA ALA A 28 -15.65 -6.05 3.63
C ALA A 28 -16.44 -4.74 3.81
N PHE A 29 -15.95 -3.61 3.26
CA PHE A 29 -16.54 -2.28 3.43
C PHE A 29 -16.79 -1.56 2.08
N SER A 30 -17.08 -2.30 1.01
CA SER A 30 -17.36 -1.77 -0.34
C SER A 30 -16.21 -1.03 -1.05
N SER A 31 -14.99 -1.04 -0.49
CA SER A 31 -13.77 -0.65 -1.22
C SER A 31 -13.26 -1.84 -2.04
N LEU A 32 -12.83 -1.59 -3.28
CA LEU A 32 -12.17 -2.60 -4.09
C LEU A 32 -10.80 -2.92 -3.47
N VAL A 33 -10.55 -4.20 -3.21
CA VAL A 33 -9.29 -4.71 -2.65
C VAL A 33 -8.45 -5.29 -3.78
N ALA A 34 -7.21 -4.81 -3.90
CA ALA A 34 -6.24 -5.40 -4.81
C ALA A 34 -5.76 -6.75 -4.27
N THR A 35 -6.07 -7.81 -5.02
CA THR A 35 -5.62 -9.16 -4.73
C THR A 35 -4.44 -9.50 -5.62
N PHE A 36 -3.32 -9.83 -5.00
CA PHE A 36 -2.10 -10.26 -5.66
C PHE A 36 -2.07 -11.79 -5.71
N THR A 37 -1.53 -12.35 -6.78
CA THR A 37 -1.38 -13.79 -6.93
C THR A 37 0.10 -14.12 -7.11
N PHE A 38 0.54 -15.23 -6.55
CA PHE A 38 1.83 -15.82 -6.86
C PHE A 38 1.62 -17.29 -7.25
N VAL A 39 2.07 -17.65 -8.44
CA VAL A 39 2.00 -19.04 -8.93
C VAL A 39 3.37 -19.67 -8.72
N ASP A 40 3.45 -20.59 -7.77
CA ASP A 40 4.65 -21.36 -7.47
C ASP A 40 4.87 -22.43 -8.56
N PRO A 41 6.04 -22.45 -9.21
CA PRO A 41 6.36 -23.46 -10.22
C PRO A 41 6.48 -24.88 -9.65
N GLY A 42 6.33 -25.07 -8.34
CA GLY A 42 6.37 -26.37 -7.69
C GLY A 42 7.79 -26.91 -7.54
N LEU A 43 8.80 -26.03 -7.57
CA LEU A 43 10.21 -26.43 -7.42
C LEU A 43 10.58 -26.72 -5.96
N GLY A 44 9.73 -26.33 -5.00
CA GLY A 44 9.97 -26.51 -3.56
C GLY A 44 10.94 -25.51 -2.95
N ILE A 45 11.21 -24.41 -3.64
CA ILE A 45 12.11 -23.33 -3.21
C ILE A 45 11.30 -22.03 -3.20
N LEU A 46 11.42 -21.25 -2.11
CA LEU A 46 10.66 -20.00 -1.92
C LEU A 46 11.34 -18.74 -2.46
N ASP A 47 12.51 -18.85 -3.09
CA ASP A 47 13.32 -17.67 -3.43
C ASP A 47 12.66 -16.78 -4.49
N SER A 48 11.96 -17.38 -5.45
CA SER A 48 11.13 -16.65 -6.41
C SER A 48 10.00 -15.91 -5.71
N PHE A 49 9.36 -16.53 -4.72
CA PHE A 49 8.30 -15.91 -3.93
C PHE A 49 8.83 -14.76 -3.07
N LYS A 50 9.94 -14.94 -2.36
CA LYS A 50 10.59 -13.86 -1.59
C LYS A 50 10.99 -12.70 -2.49
N THR A 51 11.50 -12.98 -3.69
CA THR A 51 11.84 -11.94 -4.68
C THR A 51 10.60 -11.17 -5.14
N HIS A 52 9.47 -11.86 -5.35
CA HIS A 52 8.18 -11.24 -5.62
C HIS A 52 7.75 -10.33 -4.45
N LEU A 53 7.76 -10.83 -3.21
CA LEU A 53 7.41 -10.03 -2.02
C LEU A 53 8.25 -8.77 -1.89
N LEU A 54 9.57 -8.87 -2.12
CA LEU A 54 10.47 -7.72 -2.08
C LEU A 54 10.16 -6.71 -3.19
N ALA A 55 9.76 -7.17 -4.37
CA ALA A 55 9.41 -6.30 -5.49
C ALA A 55 8.15 -5.46 -5.22
N TYR A 56 7.20 -5.98 -4.45
CA TYR A 56 5.94 -5.31 -4.12
C TYR A 56 5.87 -4.74 -2.70
N GLY A 57 6.89 -4.92 -1.86
CA GLY A 57 6.86 -4.53 -0.45
C GLY A 57 6.44 -3.08 -0.21
N SER A 58 6.96 -2.13 -1.00
CA SER A 58 6.57 -0.72 -0.89
C SER A 58 5.12 -0.45 -1.31
N LEU A 59 4.59 -1.24 -2.25
CA LEU A 59 3.18 -1.15 -2.64
C LEU A 59 2.30 -1.72 -1.53
N PHE A 60 2.68 -2.85 -0.93
CA PHE A 60 1.96 -3.42 0.21
C PHE A 60 1.90 -2.41 1.36
N GLU A 61 3.01 -1.76 1.71
CA GLU A 61 3.05 -0.71 2.73
C GLU A 61 2.11 0.48 2.45
N ALA A 62 1.80 0.77 1.19
CA ALA A 62 0.92 1.87 0.81
C ALA A 62 -0.58 1.52 0.82
N LEU A 63 -0.92 0.23 0.91
CA LEU A 63 -2.30 -0.25 0.79
C LEU A 63 -2.95 -0.48 2.17
N PRO A 64 -4.20 -0.02 2.38
CA PRO A 64 -4.93 -0.23 3.63
C PRO A 64 -5.37 -1.68 3.82
N GLU A 65 -5.55 -2.42 2.72
CA GLU A 65 -5.80 -3.86 2.71
C GLU A 65 -4.91 -4.51 1.65
N VAL A 66 -4.19 -5.56 2.04
CA VAL A 66 -3.35 -6.36 1.14
C VAL A 66 -3.83 -7.80 1.22
N ARG A 67 -4.21 -8.36 0.08
CA ARG A 67 -4.57 -9.77 -0.07
C ARG A 67 -3.61 -10.44 -1.03
N LEU A 68 -3.06 -11.58 -0.63
CA LEU A 68 -2.21 -12.40 -1.49
C LEU A 68 -2.71 -13.85 -1.52
N VAL A 69 -2.87 -14.38 -2.73
CA VAL A 69 -3.21 -15.78 -3.00
C VAL A 69 -1.96 -16.50 -3.48
N TYR A 70 -1.51 -17.50 -2.74
CA TYR A 70 -0.37 -18.35 -3.09
C TYR A 70 -0.88 -19.65 -3.72
N VAL A 71 -0.59 -19.84 -5.01
CA VAL A 71 -1.03 -21.00 -5.77
C VAL A 71 0.15 -21.95 -5.91
N SER A 72 0.04 -23.20 -5.43
CA SER A 72 1.13 -24.18 -5.54
C SER A 72 0.60 -25.61 -5.59
N PRO A 73 1.29 -26.52 -6.31
CA PRO A 73 0.99 -27.95 -6.22
C PRO A 73 1.52 -28.61 -4.95
N ARG A 74 2.26 -27.86 -4.10
CA ARG A 74 2.90 -28.40 -2.89
C ARG A 74 2.35 -27.73 -1.64
N PRO A 75 1.44 -28.39 -0.89
CA PRO A 75 0.87 -27.80 0.32
C PRO A 75 1.92 -27.58 1.42
N THR A 76 3.05 -28.31 1.37
CA THR A 76 4.18 -28.12 2.28
C THR A 76 4.82 -26.72 2.19
N GLN A 77 4.58 -25.96 1.12
CA GLN A 77 5.08 -24.59 0.96
C GLN A 77 4.15 -23.51 1.52
N PHE A 78 2.90 -23.85 1.87
CA PHE A 78 1.90 -22.85 2.27
C PHE A 78 2.27 -22.12 3.56
N GLU A 79 2.64 -22.84 4.62
CA GLU A 79 3.04 -22.22 5.88
C GLU A 79 4.35 -21.42 5.77
N PRO A 80 5.42 -21.94 5.14
CA PRO A 80 6.61 -21.15 4.82
C PRO A 80 6.31 -19.87 4.03
N ALA A 81 5.47 -19.95 2.99
CA ALA A 81 5.05 -18.79 2.20
C ALA A 81 4.25 -17.79 3.05
N ARG A 82 3.28 -18.26 3.83
CA ARG A 82 2.47 -17.43 4.74
C ARG A 82 3.36 -16.62 5.69
N LYS A 83 4.34 -17.28 6.33
CA LYS A 83 5.30 -16.61 7.23
C LYS A 83 6.12 -15.54 6.51
N ALA A 84 6.64 -15.86 5.32
CA ALA A 84 7.40 -14.90 4.52
C ALA A 84 6.56 -13.68 4.12
N PHE A 85 5.32 -13.90 3.69
CA PHE A 85 4.38 -12.83 3.34
C PHE A 85 4.06 -11.95 4.54
N LEU A 86 3.63 -12.51 5.67
CA LEU A 86 3.29 -11.74 6.87
C LEU A 86 4.49 -10.91 7.36
N SER A 87 5.71 -11.46 7.35
CA SER A 87 6.91 -10.71 7.74
C SER A 87 7.20 -9.49 6.84
N THR A 88 6.78 -9.54 5.57
CA THR A 88 6.98 -8.45 4.61
C THR A 88 5.80 -7.47 4.64
N ALA A 89 4.57 -7.99 4.65
CA ALA A 89 3.36 -7.21 4.54
C ALA A 89 2.96 -6.57 5.87
N SER A 90 3.29 -7.12 7.03
CA SER A 90 2.94 -6.51 8.34
C SER A 90 3.80 -5.30 8.72
N ARG A 91 4.72 -4.86 7.86
CA ARG A 91 5.46 -3.59 8.07
C ARG A 91 4.48 -2.42 8.15
N PRO A 92 4.64 -1.46 9.06
CA PRO A 92 3.74 -0.31 9.13
C PRO A 92 3.77 0.50 7.82
N PRO A 93 2.67 1.18 7.47
CA PRO A 93 2.65 2.05 6.30
C PRO A 93 3.75 3.10 6.39
N LYS A 94 4.33 3.45 5.23
CA LYS A 94 5.50 4.32 5.12
C LYS A 94 5.29 5.74 5.63
N LYS A 95 4.03 6.18 5.75
CA LYS A 95 3.64 7.50 6.25
C LYS A 95 2.63 7.30 7.38
N ASP A 96 2.92 7.89 8.54
CA ASP A 96 1.98 7.92 9.66
C ASP A 96 0.77 8.79 9.26
N PRO A 97 -0.47 8.24 9.29
CA PRO A 97 -1.66 9.04 8.97
C PRO A 97 -1.81 10.27 9.89
N GLY A 98 -1.33 10.21 11.13
CA GLY A 98 -1.30 11.34 12.05
C GLY A 98 -0.34 12.45 11.62
N GLU A 99 0.80 12.12 11.03
CA GLU A 99 1.72 13.12 10.48
C GLU A 99 1.20 13.73 9.18
N GLU A 100 0.58 12.93 8.33
CA GLU A 100 0.02 13.41 7.06
C GLU A 100 -1.08 14.46 7.31
N ILE A 101 -1.97 14.22 8.27
CA ILE A 101 -3.00 15.19 8.61
C ILE A 101 -2.46 16.41 9.35
N LEU A 102 -1.47 16.25 10.23
CA LEU A 102 -0.84 17.41 10.88
C LEU A 102 -0.15 18.31 9.86
N ARG A 103 0.47 17.74 8.83
CA ARG A 103 1.00 18.53 7.71
C ARG A 103 -0.13 19.29 7.03
N TYR A 104 -1.24 18.63 6.72
CA TYR A 104 -2.41 19.28 6.13
C TYR A 104 -2.96 20.42 7.00
N PHE A 105 -3.12 20.22 8.31
CA PHE A 105 -3.55 21.26 9.25
C PHE A 105 -2.61 22.47 9.29
N ARG A 106 -1.28 22.24 9.30
CA ARG A 106 -0.30 23.33 9.24
C ARG A 106 -0.43 24.15 7.95
N LEU A 107 -0.58 23.48 6.81
CA LEU A 107 -0.72 24.15 5.52
C LEU A 107 -2.06 24.86 5.39
N GLN A 108 -3.14 24.25 5.86
CA GLN A 108 -4.47 24.87 5.93
C GLN A 108 -4.45 26.11 6.82
N LYS A 109 -3.76 26.08 7.98
CA LYS A 109 -3.60 27.26 8.84
C LYS A 109 -2.87 28.40 8.14
N LEU A 110 -1.79 28.11 7.42
CA LEU A 110 -1.08 29.12 6.62
C LEU A 110 -1.96 29.69 5.51
N TRP A 111 -2.78 28.85 4.88
CA TRP A 111 -3.73 29.25 3.85
C TRP A 111 -4.83 30.17 4.40
N ASP A 112 -5.45 29.78 5.53
CA ASP A 112 -6.49 30.55 6.22
C ASP A 112 -5.98 31.91 6.71
N GLU A 113 -4.75 31.95 7.21
CA GLU A 113 -4.05 33.18 7.63
C GLU A 113 -3.52 34.02 6.45
N ARG A 114 -3.79 33.61 5.20
CA ARG A 114 -3.34 34.25 3.96
C ARG A 114 -1.83 34.42 3.87
N LYS A 115 -1.06 33.54 4.52
CA LYS A 115 0.41 33.53 4.54
C LYS A 115 0.98 32.79 3.33
N TYR A 116 0.49 33.09 2.13
CA TYR A 116 0.82 32.36 0.90
C TYR A 116 2.31 32.39 0.57
N GLY A 117 3.03 33.47 0.93
CA GLY A 117 4.48 33.56 0.74
C GLY A 117 5.32 32.56 1.54
N LYS A 118 4.72 31.81 2.47
CA LYS A 118 5.36 30.71 3.20
C LYS A 118 5.12 29.33 2.59
N LEU A 119 4.29 29.24 1.55
CA LEU A 119 3.94 27.98 0.89
C LEU A 119 4.82 27.77 -0.33
N THR A 120 5.39 26.58 -0.45
CA THR A 120 6.08 26.14 -1.68
C THR A 120 5.07 25.63 -2.71
N THR A 121 5.50 25.46 -3.96
CA THR A 121 4.66 24.82 -5.00
C THR A 121 4.22 23.42 -4.57
N ASP A 122 5.12 22.62 -3.99
CA ASP A 122 4.83 21.28 -3.48
C ASP A 122 3.79 21.30 -2.34
N ASP A 123 3.81 22.33 -1.49
CA ASP A 123 2.82 22.49 -0.42
C ASP A 123 1.44 22.84 -0.97
N ILE A 124 1.37 23.67 -2.01
CA ILE A 124 0.11 24.02 -2.68
C ILE A 124 -0.48 22.79 -3.38
N GLU A 125 0.34 22.01 -4.10
CA GLU A 125 -0.11 20.77 -4.73
C GLU A 125 -0.60 19.76 -3.68
N PHE A 126 0.16 19.58 -2.60
CA PHE A 126 -0.24 18.73 -1.50
C PHE A 126 -1.56 19.18 -0.87
N LEU A 127 -1.74 20.49 -0.65
CA LEU A 127 -2.97 21.04 -0.08
C LEU A 127 -4.17 20.76 -0.99
N HIS A 128 -4.06 20.97 -2.30
CA HIS A 128 -5.13 20.68 -3.26
C HIS A 128 -5.51 19.19 -3.31
N LEU A 129 -4.52 18.29 -3.27
CA LEU A 129 -4.76 16.85 -3.22
C LEU A 129 -5.41 16.45 -1.88
N SER A 130 -4.96 17.06 -0.79
CA SER A 130 -5.42 16.80 0.57
C SER A 130 -6.83 17.34 0.81
N ASP A 131 -7.22 18.48 0.24
CA ASP A 131 -8.57 19.04 0.33
C ASP A 131 -9.61 18.05 -0.19
N LYS A 132 -9.33 17.41 -1.34
CA LYS A 132 -10.22 16.37 -1.90
C LYS A 132 -10.43 15.20 -0.93
N ARG A 133 -9.43 14.91 -0.08
CA ARG A 133 -9.43 13.77 0.84
C ARG A 133 -9.98 14.12 2.22
N TYR A 134 -9.62 15.27 2.78
CA TYR A 134 -9.83 15.59 4.19
C TYR A 134 -10.89 16.66 4.45
N ALA A 135 -11.28 17.48 3.47
CA ALA A 135 -12.22 18.59 3.71
C ALA A 135 -13.57 18.14 4.30
N ARG A 136 -14.00 16.91 4.01
CA ARG A 136 -15.23 16.28 4.56
C ARG A 136 -14.95 15.13 5.52
N HIS A 137 -13.69 14.88 5.83
CA HIS A 137 -13.31 13.76 6.69
C HIS A 137 -13.55 14.11 8.17
N ARG A 138 -13.90 13.10 8.99
CA ARG A 138 -14.25 13.31 10.41
C ARG A 138 -13.14 13.98 11.22
N CYS A 139 -11.89 13.73 10.81
CA CYS A 139 -10.70 14.34 11.40
C CYS A 139 -10.69 15.87 11.34
N GLN A 140 -11.36 16.48 10.34
CA GLN A 140 -11.40 17.92 10.17
C GLN A 140 -12.04 18.63 11.37
N ARG A 141 -12.85 17.91 12.16
CA ARG A 141 -13.44 18.41 13.41
C ARG A 141 -12.39 18.79 14.46
N LEU A 142 -11.19 18.22 14.39
CA LEU A 142 -10.08 18.51 15.31
C LEU A 142 -9.35 19.82 14.94
N TYR A 143 -9.51 20.29 13.70
CA TYR A 143 -8.74 21.43 13.19
C TYR A 143 -8.94 22.72 14.00
N PRO A 144 -10.16 23.17 14.35
CA PRO A 144 -10.33 24.39 15.14
C PRO A 144 -9.63 24.31 16.50
N SER A 145 -9.84 23.22 17.24
CA SER A 145 -9.22 23.01 18.55
C SER A 145 -7.69 22.92 18.47
N TRP A 146 -7.16 22.28 17.43
CA TRP A 146 -5.72 22.20 17.21
C TRP A 146 -5.12 23.57 16.83
N ARG A 147 -5.79 24.28 15.91
CA ARG A 147 -5.35 25.60 15.42
C ARG A 147 -5.25 26.61 16.55
N ASP A 148 -6.21 26.57 17.46
CA ASP A 148 -6.35 27.46 18.61
C ASP A 148 -5.50 26.98 19.82
N GLY A 149 -4.76 25.88 19.69
CA GLY A 149 -3.82 25.36 20.69
C GLY A 149 -4.47 24.62 21.86
N ILE A 150 -5.76 24.28 21.76
CA ILE A 150 -6.52 23.55 22.78
C ILE A 150 -6.08 22.08 22.83
N VAL A 151 -5.78 21.49 21.67
CA VAL A 151 -5.25 20.12 21.55
C VAL A 151 -3.86 20.13 20.93
N SER A 152 -2.98 19.25 21.42
CA SER A 152 -1.59 19.15 20.96
C SER A 152 -1.46 18.34 19.68
N ASP A 153 -0.29 18.45 19.02
CA ASP A 153 0.09 17.56 17.91
C ASP A 153 0.01 16.08 18.33
N ASP A 154 0.49 15.73 19.53
CA ASP A 154 0.48 14.36 20.04
C ASP A 154 -0.95 13.80 20.15
N PHE A 155 -1.88 14.61 20.64
CA PHE A 155 -3.29 14.24 20.74
C PHE A 155 -3.91 14.00 19.36
N VAL A 156 -3.65 14.89 18.40
CA VAL A 156 -4.16 14.72 17.03
C VAL A 156 -3.57 13.45 16.39
N ARG A 157 -2.27 13.17 16.58
CA ARG A 157 -1.68 11.93 16.05
C ARG A 157 -2.31 10.69 16.64
N SER A 158 -2.51 10.64 17.96
CA SER A 158 -3.11 9.47 18.61
C SER A 158 -4.54 9.26 18.15
N GLU A 159 -5.36 10.31 18.17
CA GLU A 159 -6.77 10.24 17.74
C GLU A 159 -6.89 9.76 16.29
N ILE A 160 -6.01 10.23 15.41
CA ILE A 160 -6.03 9.86 14.00
C ILE A 160 -5.54 8.44 13.77
N ARG A 161 -4.55 8.00 14.54
CA ARG A 161 -4.08 6.62 14.50
C ARG A 161 -5.16 5.65 14.99
N ASP A 162 -5.92 6.03 16.01
CA ASP A 162 -7.02 5.23 16.54
C ASP A 162 -8.21 5.16 15.58
N LEU A 163 -8.47 6.25 14.85
CA LEU A 163 -9.49 6.32 13.80
C LEU A 163 -9.04 5.70 12.47
N ALA A 164 -7.73 5.50 12.26
CA ALA A 164 -7.22 4.94 11.03
C ALA A 164 -7.70 3.48 10.91
N PRO A 165 -8.23 3.06 9.74
CA PRO A 165 -8.58 1.67 9.52
C PRO A 165 -7.38 0.78 9.83
N GLN A 166 -7.58 -0.22 10.69
CA GLN A 166 -6.53 -1.19 10.95
C GLN A 166 -6.14 -1.85 9.63
N ARG A 167 -4.85 -1.79 9.30
CA ARG A 167 -4.35 -2.36 8.06
C ARG A 167 -4.62 -3.85 8.06
N LYS A 168 -5.33 -4.32 7.05
CA LYS A 168 -5.70 -5.73 6.93
C LYS A 168 -4.76 -6.44 5.98
N VAL A 169 -4.18 -7.55 6.43
CA VAL A 169 -3.26 -8.38 5.64
C VAL A 169 -3.82 -9.79 5.60
N ILE A 170 -4.12 -10.28 4.39
CA ILE A 170 -4.79 -11.56 4.16
C ILE A 170 -3.87 -12.42 3.29
N PHE A 171 -3.66 -13.65 3.73
CA PHE A 171 -2.96 -14.68 2.97
C PHE A 171 -3.91 -15.86 2.74
N GLU A 172 -4.03 -16.27 1.50
CA GLU A 172 -4.78 -17.45 1.07
C GLU A 172 -3.87 -18.38 0.28
N SER A 173 -4.17 -19.67 0.33
CA SER A 173 -3.41 -20.69 -0.39
C SER A 173 -4.36 -21.55 -1.22
N GLU A 174 -4.01 -21.76 -2.48
CA GLU A 174 -4.76 -22.60 -3.39
C GLU A 174 -3.89 -23.76 -3.86
N LEU A 175 -4.40 -24.99 -3.66
CA LEU A 175 -3.77 -26.20 -4.16
C LEU A 175 -4.19 -26.43 -5.61
N VAL A 176 -3.22 -26.63 -6.48
CA VAL A 176 -3.47 -26.97 -7.89
C VAL A 176 -2.86 -28.33 -8.21
N ASP A 177 -3.51 -29.10 -9.07
CA ASP A 177 -2.94 -30.35 -9.54
C ASP A 177 -1.68 -30.05 -10.36
N GLY A 178 -0.55 -30.61 -9.92
CA GLY A 178 0.78 -30.34 -10.44
C GLY A 178 1.08 -30.95 -11.81
N GLN A 179 0.10 -31.02 -12.71
CA GLN A 179 0.39 -31.29 -14.11
C GLN A 179 1.09 -30.05 -14.70
N ILE A 180 2.42 -30.15 -14.73
CA ILE A 180 3.38 -29.18 -15.26
C ILE A 180 3.03 -28.70 -16.69
N GLY A 181 2.16 -29.43 -17.42
CA GLY A 181 1.77 -29.14 -18.80
C GLY A 181 0.72 -28.03 -19.03
N LEU A 182 0.19 -27.37 -18.01
CA LEU A 182 -0.83 -26.32 -18.21
C LEU A 182 -0.28 -24.95 -18.66
N PHE A 183 1.04 -24.76 -18.65
CA PHE A 183 1.69 -23.49 -19.03
C PHE A 183 2.64 -23.59 -20.23
N GLU A 184 2.73 -24.75 -20.89
CA GLU A 184 3.38 -24.85 -22.20
C GLU A 184 2.33 -24.56 -23.30
N ALA A 185 2.40 -23.37 -23.87
CA ALA A 185 1.67 -23.07 -25.11
C ALA A 185 2.35 -23.79 -26.30
N PRO A 186 1.57 -24.25 -27.30
CA PRO A 186 2.06 -25.01 -28.46
C PRO A 186 3.00 -24.22 -29.38
#